data_AF-S7RVR0-F1
#
_entry.id   AF-S7RVR0-F1
#
_cell.length_a   1.000
_cell.length_b   1.000
_cell.length_c   1.000
_cell.angle_alpha   90.00
_cell.angle_beta   90.00
_cell.angle_gamma   90.00
#
_symmetry.space_group_name_H-M   'P 1'
#
loop_
_entity.id
_entity.type
_entity.pdbx_description
1 polymer ?
#
loop_
_entity_poly.entity_id
_entity_poly.type
_entity_poly.pdbx_seq_one_letter_code
_entity_poly.pdbx_strand_id
1 'polypeptide(L)'
;MRPPSDSHFKPLEHPPPPDSSYHKHGALIAFLESIHAILCFVYAMWCREYPLRHTDTAAWTSIGSVLDWCESHVGKGGFNAGEREEALVGLVHMVRAFIESRNALLSSRHYVRYEMGKLAKQGDDTANAEHRRLLNETRESALKNNPAFRHLRDPPTQLPSPAPTANGSASSTPTANRAEGTPLQSSIRTPPSSSGSEQPKTMLDLDQFVLKSTASPPAILQTITLPLRGNVAKAVSQQAEQLHRAIKNVESYQSKLSLPILAKHFPITFARVIQTTLQQHEEYEPDFEDDEGELFWPGQCINGEGIGWVCLLGRSMIKEFGKDIGYQGYRGFVRLPDWRTNSKLPPGHPALQLPDIPDCW
;
A
#
# COMPACT_ATOMS: atom_id res chain seq x y z
N MET A 1 36.21 7.32 12.65
CA MET A 1 37.60 6.92 12.37
C MET A 1 37.97 5.80 13.34
N ARG A 2 38.62 4.74 12.87
CA ARG A 2 39.12 3.67 13.75
C ARG A 2 40.32 4.20 14.55
N PRO A 3 40.55 3.76 15.80
CA PRO A 3 41.75 4.15 16.53
C PRO A 3 42.99 3.58 15.83
N PRO A 4 44.17 4.22 15.94
CA PRO A 4 45.42 3.70 15.38
C PRO A 4 45.79 2.28 15.84
N SER A 5 45.19 1.82 16.94
CA SER A 5 45.34 0.47 17.48
C SER A 5 44.46 -0.60 16.83
N ASP A 6 43.51 -0.23 15.95
CA ASP A 6 42.67 -1.18 15.20
C ASP A 6 43.46 -1.76 14.02
N SER A 7 43.42 -3.09 13.82
CA SER A 7 44.14 -3.79 12.76
C SER A 7 43.73 -3.38 11.34
N HIS A 8 42.55 -2.77 11.19
CA HIS A 8 42.05 -2.25 9.91
C HIS A 8 42.21 -0.73 9.80
N PHE A 9 42.88 -0.06 10.75
CA PHE A 9 43.20 1.34 10.62
C PHE A 9 44.22 1.54 9.49
N LYS A 10 43.79 2.20 8.42
CA LYS A 10 44.67 2.69 7.36
C LYS A 10 44.68 4.21 7.43
N PRO A 11 45.84 4.85 7.67
CA PRO A 11 45.95 6.30 7.62
C PRO A 11 45.51 6.81 6.24
N LEU A 12 44.87 7.97 6.21
CA LEU A 12 44.65 8.69 4.96
C LEU A 12 46.01 9.06 4.36
N GLU A 13 46.14 8.93 3.04
CA GLU A 13 47.36 9.30 2.31
C GLU A 13 47.62 10.82 2.40
N HIS A 14 46.54 11.60 2.37
CA HIS A 14 46.54 13.05 2.55
C HIS A 14 45.53 13.43 3.64
N PRO A 15 45.90 13.33 4.94
CA PRO A 15 44.98 13.69 6.01
C PRO A 15 44.67 15.19 5.98
N PRO A 16 43.45 15.61 6.38
CA PRO A 16 43.11 17.02 6.44
C PRO A 16 44.01 17.75 7.46
N PRO A 17 44.39 19.02 7.23
CA PRO A 17 45.25 19.78 8.14
C PRO A 17 44.68 19.80 9.57
N PRO A 18 45.51 19.75 10.63
CA PRO A 18 45.03 19.71 12.02
C PRO A 18 44.08 20.86 12.40
N ASP A 19 44.28 22.03 11.80
CA ASP A 19 43.44 23.20 12.06
C ASP A 19 42.14 23.26 11.24
N SER A 20 42.00 22.38 10.24
CA SER A 20 40.80 22.31 9.40
C SER A 20 39.58 21.80 10.17
N SER A 21 38.39 22.22 9.73
CA SER A 21 37.13 21.74 10.32
C SER A 21 36.93 20.23 10.12
N TYR A 22 37.43 19.66 9.01
CA TYR A 22 37.39 18.22 8.76
C TYR A 22 38.26 17.41 9.73
N HIS A 23 39.35 17.99 10.24
CA HIS A 23 40.12 17.37 11.32
C HIS A 23 39.39 17.49 12.66
N LYS A 24 38.89 18.68 13.00
CA LYS A 24 38.24 18.98 14.29
C LYS A 24 36.88 18.29 14.47
N HIS A 25 36.09 18.20 13.41
CA HIS A 25 34.71 17.70 13.41
C HIS A 25 34.52 16.47 12.50
N GLY A 26 35.59 15.75 12.17
CA GLY A 26 35.56 14.70 11.13
C GLY A 26 34.52 13.60 11.36
N ALA A 27 34.25 13.23 12.61
CA ALA A 27 33.23 12.22 12.92
C ALA A 27 31.79 12.74 12.64
N LEU A 28 31.52 14.00 12.97
CA LEU A 28 30.23 14.64 12.72
C LEU A 28 30.02 14.92 11.23
N ILE A 29 31.07 15.36 10.53
CA ILE A 29 31.02 15.57 9.08
C ILE A 29 30.77 14.25 8.36
N ALA A 30 31.47 13.16 8.71
CA ALA A 30 31.22 11.84 8.14
C ALA A 30 29.77 11.36 8.37
N PHE A 31 29.18 11.69 9.52
CA PHE A 31 27.78 11.42 9.79
C PHE A 31 26.85 12.24 8.87
N LEU A 32 27.08 13.54 8.70
CA LEU A 32 26.33 14.38 7.77
C LEU A 32 26.43 13.88 6.33
N GLU A 33 27.63 13.50 5.88
CA GLU A 33 27.85 12.91 4.56
C GLU A 33 27.05 11.62 4.36
N SER A 34 26.96 10.80 5.41
CA SER A 34 26.20 9.56 5.37
C SER A 34 24.70 9.82 5.26
N ILE A 35 24.14 10.74 6.06
CA ILE A 35 22.73 11.11 5.92
C ILE A 35 22.48 11.72 4.55
N HIS A 36 23.33 12.66 4.11
CA HIS A 36 23.17 13.32 2.82
C HIS A 36 23.17 12.30 1.66
N ALA A 37 24.10 11.35 1.67
CA ALA A 37 24.13 10.26 0.70
C ALA A 37 22.84 9.44 0.72
N ILE A 38 22.33 9.08 1.91
CA ILE A 38 21.04 8.38 2.04
C ILE A 38 19.92 9.19 1.43
N LEU A 39 19.80 10.49 1.73
CA LEU A 39 18.73 11.33 1.18
C LEU A 39 18.77 11.36 -0.34
N CYS A 40 19.95 11.44 -0.94
CA CYS A 40 20.10 11.44 -2.40
C CYS A 40 19.76 10.08 -3.01
N PHE A 41 20.16 8.96 -2.39
CA PHE A 41 19.76 7.63 -2.85
C PHE A 41 18.26 7.41 -2.75
N VAL A 42 17.67 7.78 -1.61
CA VAL A 42 16.23 7.69 -1.36
C VAL A 42 15.47 8.55 -2.37
N TYR A 43 15.93 9.78 -2.62
CA TYR A 43 15.33 10.68 -3.59
C TYR A 43 15.42 10.11 -5.01
N ALA A 44 16.59 9.61 -5.43
CA ALA A 44 16.77 9.00 -6.75
C ALA A 44 15.89 7.76 -6.94
N MET A 45 15.76 6.92 -5.90
CA MET A 45 14.87 5.76 -5.91
C MET A 45 13.40 6.18 -5.98
N TRP A 46 13.00 7.19 -5.23
CA TRP A 46 11.66 7.76 -5.28
C TRP A 46 11.36 8.33 -6.67
N CYS A 47 12.23 9.16 -7.26
CA CYS A 47 12.06 9.71 -8.61
C CYS A 47 11.87 8.61 -9.67
N ARG A 48 12.61 7.50 -9.56
CA ARG A 48 12.49 6.35 -10.47
C ARG A 48 11.13 5.66 -10.36
N GLU A 49 10.59 5.57 -9.15
CA GLU A 49 9.39 4.77 -8.84
C GLU A 49 8.09 5.57 -8.83
N TYR A 50 8.16 6.86 -8.54
CA TYR A 50 7.03 7.78 -8.46
C TYR A 50 6.11 7.70 -9.68
N PRO A 51 6.61 7.82 -10.94
CA PRO A 51 5.73 7.73 -12.12
C PRO A 51 5.15 6.33 -12.34
N LEU A 52 5.83 5.28 -11.86
CA LEU A 52 5.43 3.88 -12.07
C LEU A 52 4.37 3.42 -11.05
N ARG A 53 4.20 4.15 -9.94
CA ARG A 53 3.34 3.76 -8.80
C ARG A 53 3.62 2.33 -8.32
N HIS A 54 4.84 1.86 -8.49
CA HIS A 54 5.31 0.52 -8.12
C HIS A 54 6.56 0.68 -7.26
N THR A 55 6.78 -0.26 -6.35
CA THR A 55 7.94 -0.24 -5.47
C THR A 55 8.74 -1.52 -5.60
N ASP A 56 10.05 -1.38 -5.80
CA ASP A 56 10.99 -2.48 -5.72
C ASP A 56 11.43 -2.66 -4.27
N THR A 57 10.67 -3.45 -3.51
CA THR A 57 10.94 -3.69 -2.09
C THR A 57 12.36 -4.23 -1.85
N ALA A 58 12.93 -4.99 -2.78
CA ALA A 58 14.28 -5.50 -2.64
C ALA A 58 15.31 -4.37 -2.71
N ALA A 59 15.14 -3.44 -3.65
CA ALA A 59 15.96 -2.24 -3.73
C ALA A 59 15.86 -1.40 -2.45
N TRP A 60 14.64 -1.15 -1.93
CA TRP A 60 14.47 -0.35 -0.71
C TRP A 60 15.05 -1.01 0.53
N THR A 61 14.99 -2.35 0.61
CA THR A 61 15.57 -3.11 1.73
C THR A 61 17.09 -2.97 1.78
N SER A 62 17.76 -2.75 0.64
CA SER A 62 19.22 -2.57 0.59
C SER A 62 19.70 -1.33 1.36
N ILE A 63 18.91 -0.26 1.38
CA ILE A 63 19.18 0.97 2.13
C ILE A 63 19.10 0.74 3.65
N GLY A 64 18.35 -0.29 4.08
CA GLY A 64 18.11 -0.59 5.50
C GLY A 64 19.40 -0.69 6.32
N SER A 65 20.42 -1.34 5.78
CA SER A 65 21.72 -1.50 6.45
C SER A 65 22.47 -0.19 6.68
N VAL A 66 22.35 0.78 5.77
CA VAL A 66 22.97 2.10 5.90
C VAL A 66 22.21 2.95 6.91
N LEU A 67 20.88 2.87 6.89
CA LEU A 67 20.03 3.49 7.92
C LEU A 67 20.33 2.92 9.33
N ASP A 68 20.51 1.59 9.45
CA ASP A 68 20.87 0.94 10.72
C ASP A 68 22.24 1.42 11.22
N TRP A 69 23.18 1.56 10.29
CA TRP A 69 24.48 2.13 10.59
C TRP A 69 24.34 3.56 11.13
N CYS A 70 23.60 4.44 10.44
CA CYS A 70 23.37 5.82 10.88
C CYS A 70 22.73 5.91 12.27
N GLU A 71 21.71 5.10 12.55
CA GLU A 71 21.06 5.03 13.87
C GLU A 71 22.06 4.58 14.95
N SER A 72 22.82 3.51 14.67
CA SER A 72 23.78 2.97 15.62
C SER A 72 24.97 3.90 15.87
N HIS A 73 25.37 4.67 14.85
CA HIS A 73 26.54 5.54 14.92
C HIS A 73 26.31 6.70 15.90
N VAL A 74 25.11 7.29 15.90
CA VAL A 74 24.78 8.35 16.86
C VAL A 74 24.46 7.78 18.24
N GLY A 75 23.71 6.68 18.32
CA GLY A 75 23.30 6.08 19.60
C GLY A 75 24.43 5.45 20.41
N LYS A 76 25.50 4.98 19.76
CA LYS A 76 26.65 4.31 20.43
C LYS A 76 27.93 5.14 20.41
N GLY A 77 28.02 6.15 19.56
CA GLY A 77 29.27 6.86 19.24
C GLY A 77 29.73 7.91 20.25
N GLY A 78 28.97 8.18 21.32
CA GLY A 78 29.42 9.08 22.38
C GLY A 78 29.55 10.55 21.96
N PHE A 79 28.86 10.97 20.90
CA PHE A 79 28.61 12.40 20.72
C PHE A 79 27.78 12.87 21.92
N ASN A 80 28.20 13.95 22.59
CA ASN A 80 27.30 14.70 23.45
C ASN A 80 26.25 15.33 22.52
N ALA A 81 25.25 14.54 22.13
CA ALA A 81 24.25 14.93 21.15
C ALA A 81 23.47 16.09 21.73
N GLY A 82 23.70 17.29 21.20
CA GLY A 82 22.80 18.39 21.42
C GLY A 82 21.45 18.07 20.75
N GLU A 83 20.46 18.88 21.05
CA GLU A 83 19.13 18.78 20.43
C GLU A 83 19.19 18.84 18.88
N ARG A 84 20.24 19.47 18.31
CA ARG A 84 20.48 19.52 16.85
C ARG A 84 20.84 18.14 16.27
N GLU A 85 21.78 17.45 16.89
CA GLU A 85 22.21 16.12 16.48
C GLU A 85 21.08 15.09 16.69
N GLU A 86 20.33 15.22 17.78
CA GLU A 86 19.13 14.39 18.00
C GLU A 86 18.07 14.62 16.91
N ALA A 87 17.88 15.86 16.46
CA ALA A 87 16.97 16.16 15.35
C ALA A 87 17.40 15.49 14.03
N LEU A 88 18.71 15.39 13.77
CA LEU A 88 19.24 14.65 12.62
C LEU A 88 19.03 13.13 12.74
N VAL A 89 19.06 12.57 13.95
CA VAL A 89 18.62 11.18 14.19
C VAL A 89 17.13 11.03 13.95
N GLY A 90 16.33 12.02 14.38
CA GLY A 90 14.91 12.10 14.06
C GLY A 90 14.66 12.07 12.56
N LEU A 91 15.46 12.79 11.77
CA LEU A 91 15.40 12.76 10.31
C LEU A 91 15.66 11.36 9.73
N VAL A 92 16.66 10.62 10.25
CA VAL A 92 16.93 9.23 9.82
C VAL A 92 15.71 8.33 10.07
N HIS A 93 15.09 8.43 11.25
CA HIS A 93 13.87 7.70 11.56
C HIS A 93 12.69 8.15 10.68
N MET A 94 12.58 9.43 10.35
CA MET A 94 11.56 9.95 9.45
C MET A 94 11.71 9.35 8.05
N VAL A 95 12.93 9.36 7.47
CA VAL A 95 13.23 8.71 6.19
C VAL A 95 12.81 7.24 6.22
N ARG A 96 13.19 6.51 7.26
CA ARG A 96 12.84 5.09 7.43
C ARG A 96 11.32 4.86 7.53
N ALA A 97 10.61 5.68 8.31
CA ALA A 97 9.16 5.59 8.45
C ALA A 97 8.43 5.75 7.11
N PHE A 98 8.87 6.71 6.30
CA PHE A 98 8.28 6.97 4.98
C PHE A 98 8.60 5.85 3.97
N ILE A 99 9.82 5.30 3.97
CA ILE A 99 10.16 4.13 3.14
C ILE A 99 9.29 2.93 3.51
N GLU A 100 9.22 2.58 4.80
CA GLU A 100 8.45 1.41 5.26
C GLU A 100 6.95 1.57 4.99
N SER A 101 6.41 2.78 5.17
CA SER A 101 4.99 3.06 4.87
C SER A 101 4.69 2.95 3.38
N ARG A 102 5.58 3.46 2.52
CA ARG A 102 5.45 3.33 1.06
C ARG A 102 5.51 1.87 0.63
N ASN A 103 6.46 1.11 1.15
CA ASN A 103 6.58 -0.32 0.90
C ASN A 103 5.32 -1.08 1.30
N ALA A 104 4.80 -0.84 2.50
CA ALA A 104 3.58 -1.47 2.99
C ALA A 104 2.37 -1.12 2.12
N LEU A 105 2.19 0.15 1.77
CA LEU A 105 1.03 0.60 0.99
C LEU A 105 1.06 0.08 -0.45
N LEU A 106 2.18 0.21 -1.15
CA LEU A 106 2.27 -0.21 -2.54
C LEU A 106 2.22 -1.74 -2.68
N SER A 107 2.83 -2.47 -1.76
CA SER A 107 2.69 -3.94 -1.68
C SER A 107 1.24 -4.36 -1.44
N SER A 108 0.52 -3.62 -0.60
CA SER A 108 -0.89 -3.86 -0.32
C SER A 108 -1.78 -3.64 -1.55
N ARG A 109 -1.58 -2.49 -2.23
CA ARG A 109 -2.40 -2.09 -3.38
C ARG A 109 -2.27 -3.06 -4.56
N HIS A 110 -1.05 -3.52 -4.86
CA HIS A 110 -0.80 -4.34 -6.04
C HIS A 110 -1.04 -5.82 -5.82
N TYR A 111 -0.53 -6.37 -4.72
CA TYR A 111 -0.53 -7.82 -4.52
C TYR A 111 -1.64 -8.28 -3.58
N VAL A 112 -1.68 -7.72 -2.36
CA VAL A 112 -2.61 -8.18 -1.32
C VAL A 112 -4.06 -7.92 -1.72
N ARG A 113 -4.38 -6.69 -2.15
CA ARG A 113 -5.73 -6.33 -2.57
C ARG A 113 -6.20 -7.18 -3.76
N TYR A 114 -5.32 -7.44 -4.72
CA TYR A 114 -5.65 -8.23 -5.90
C TYR A 114 -5.91 -9.70 -5.55
N GLU A 115 -5.02 -10.36 -4.79
CA GLU A 115 -5.22 -11.77 -4.42
C GLU A 115 -6.34 -11.94 -3.39
N MET A 116 -6.52 -11.02 -2.44
CA MET A 116 -7.68 -11.01 -1.54
C MET A 116 -9.00 -10.81 -2.29
N GLY A 117 -9.02 -9.96 -3.32
CA GLY A 117 -10.20 -9.78 -4.17
C GLY A 117 -10.59 -11.05 -4.93
N LYS A 118 -9.59 -11.80 -5.44
CA LYS A 118 -9.84 -13.12 -6.04
C LYS A 118 -10.38 -14.12 -5.04
N LEU A 119 -9.80 -14.17 -3.84
CA LEU A 119 -10.21 -15.08 -2.80
C LEU A 119 -11.64 -14.78 -2.32
N ALA A 120 -11.96 -13.49 -2.13
CA ALA A 120 -13.31 -13.04 -1.79
C ALA A 120 -14.32 -13.48 -2.85
N LYS A 121 -14.03 -13.24 -4.13
CA LYS A 121 -14.89 -13.69 -5.24
C LYS A 121 -15.07 -15.21 -5.24
N GLN A 122 -14.00 -15.98 -5.03
CA GLN A 122 -14.08 -17.44 -4.92
C GLN A 122 -14.96 -17.86 -3.73
N GLY A 123 -14.89 -17.13 -2.61
CA GLY A 123 -15.76 -17.30 -1.46
C GLY A 123 -17.23 -17.10 -1.81
N ASP A 124 -17.55 -15.99 -2.48
CA ASP A 124 -18.90 -15.66 -2.92
C ASP A 124 -19.44 -16.72 -3.90
N ASP A 125 -18.64 -17.14 -4.88
CA ASP A 125 -19.02 -18.17 -5.85
C ASP A 125 -19.30 -19.51 -5.14
N THR A 126 -18.46 -19.87 -4.17
CA THR A 126 -18.62 -21.09 -3.34
C THR A 126 -19.86 -20.99 -2.47
N ALA A 127 -20.10 -19.85 -1.84
CA ALA A 127 -21.27 -19.59 -1.00
C ALA A 127 -22.57 -19.68 -1.79
N ASN A 128 -22.58 -19.09 -2.98
CA ASN A 128 -23.71 -19.14 -3.89
C ASN A 128 -23.96 -20.57 -4.39
N ALA A 129 -22.91 -21.35 -4.65
CA ALA A 129 -23.04 -22.75 -5.02
C ALA A 129 -23.60 -23.60 -3.88
N GLU A 130 -23.09 -23.44 -2.65
CA GLU A 130 -23.56 -24.14 -1.45
C GLU A 130 -25.01 -23.78 -1.12
N HIS A 131 -25.37 -22.49 -1.21
CA HIS A 131 -26.73 -22.02 -1.00
C HIS A 131 -27.70 -22.61 -2.02
N ARG A 132 -27.32 -22.65 -3.31
CA ARG A 132 -28.13 -23.34 -4.34
C ARG A 132 -28.25 -24.83 -4.05
N ARG A 133 -27.19 -25.48 -3.57
CA ARG A 133 -27.23 -26.91 -3.17
C ARG A 133 -28.24 -27.13 -2.04
N LEU A 134 -28.16 -26.32 -0.98
CA LEU A 134 -29.07 -26.40 0.17
C LEU A 134 -30.54 -26.11 -0.20
N LEU A 135 -30.78 -25.12 -1.08
CA LEU A 135 -32.11 -24.85 -1.60
C LEU A 135 -32.68 -26.07 -2.35
N ASN A 136 -31.87 -26.69 -3.22
CA ASN A 136 -32.29 -27.88 -3.96
C ASN A 136 -32.52 -29.08 -3.02
N GLU A 137 -31.63 -29.34 -2.06
CA GLU A 137 -31.79 -30.42 -1.07
C GLU A 137 -33.04 -30.21 -0.20
N THR A 138 -33.31 -28.97 0.22
CA THR A 138 -34.49 -28.62 1.01
C THR A 138 -35.77 -28.80 0.18
N ARG A 139 -35.74 -28.40 -1.09
CA ARG A 139 -36.85 -28.57 -2.03
C ARG A 139 -37.15 -30.05 -2.28
N GLU A 140 -36.14 -30.87 -2.53
CA GLU A 140 -36.29 -32.31 -2.69
C GLU A 140 -36.79 -32.99 -1.42
N SER A 141 -36.28 -32.59 -0.26
CA SER A 141 -36.71 -33.11 1.04
C SER A 141 -38.16 -32.74 1.35
N ALA A 142 -38.58 -31.51 1.03
CA ALA A 142 -39.96 -31.08 1.15
C ALA A 142 -40.88 -31.88 0.23
N LEU A 143 -40.49 -32.13 -1.01
CA LEU A 143 -41.25 -32.96 -1.96
C LEU A 143 -41.36 -34.42 -1.52
N LYS A 144 -40.31 -35.00 -0.91
CA LYS A 144 -40.32 -36.39 -0.42
C LYS A 144 -41.10 -36.55 0.89
N ASN A 145 -40.86 -35.66 1.85
CA ASN A 145 -41.25 -35.88 3.24
C ASN A 145 -42.53 -35.11 3.63
N ASN A 146 -42.87 -34.03 2.94
CA ASN A 146 -44.05 -33.25 3.27
C ASN A 146 -45.26 -33.71 2.44
N PRO A 147 -46.30 -34.31 3.06
CA PRO A 147 -47.48 -34.79 2.35
C PRO A 147 -48.19 -33.68 1.57
N ALA A 148 -48.08 -32.43 2.03
CA ALA A 148 -48.71 -31.27 1.41
C ALA A 148 -48.12 -30.88 0.03
N PHE A 149 -47.01 -31.49 -0.39
CA PHE A 149 -46.38 -31.24 -1.69
C PHE A 149 -46.25 -32.50 -2.56
N ARG A 150 -46.78 -33.66 -2.12
CA ARG A 150 -46.63 -34.93 -2.86
C ARG A 150 -47.26 -34.91 -4.25
N HIS A 151 -48.36 -34.19 -4.42
CA HIS A 151 -49.05 -34.04 -5.71
C HIS A 151 -48.22 -33.28 -6.75
N LEU A 152 -47.17 -32.56 -6.34
CA LEU A 152 -46.25 -31.88 -7.25
C LEU A 152 -45.14 -32.80 -7.78
N ARG A 153 -44.96 -33.99 -7.18
CA ARG A 153 -43.89 -34.93 -7.54
C ARG A 153 -44.24 -35.78 -8.77
N ASP A 154 -45.48 -36.25 -8.84
CA ASP A 154 -45.94 -37.06 -9.94
C ASP A 154 -46.50 -36.13 -11.01
N PRO A 155 -45.86 -36.02 -12.19
CA PRO A 155 -46.48 -35.29 -13.29
C PRO A 155 -47.87 -35.89 -13.53
N PRO A 156 -48.91 -35.07 -13.75
CA PRO A 156 -50.23 -35.59 -14.03
C PRO A 156 -50.09 -36.64 -15.11
N THR A 157 -50.56 -37.86 -14.83
CA THR A 157 -50.50 -39.00 -15.75
C THR A 157 -51.10 -38.51 -17.06
N GLN A 158 -50.24 -38.19 -18.02
CA GLN A 158 -50.71 -37.68 -19.29
C GLN A 158 -51.54 -38.82 -19.86
N LEU A 159 -52.84 -38.56 -20.04
CA LEU A 159 -53.68 -39.42 -20.85
C LEU A 159 -52.91 -39.66 -22.16
N PRO A 160 -52.79 -40.92 -22.62
CA PRO A 160 -52.03 -41.23 -23.82
C PRO A 160 -52.55 -40.35 -24.95
N SER A 161 -51.70 -39.46 -25.46
CA SER A 161 -52.05 -38.62 -26.60
C SER A 161 -52.50 -39.52 -27.74
N PRO A 162 -53.62 -39.19 -28.42
CA PRO A 162 -54.13 -40.01 -29.52
C PRO A 162 -53.05 -40.17 -30.59
N ALA A 163 -52.92 -41.41 -31.09
CA ALA A 163 -51.94 -41.81 -32.08
C ALA A 163 -51.93 -40.85 -33.29
N PRO A 164 -50.76 -40.53 -33.87
CA PRO A 164 -50.69 -39.74 -35.07
C PRO A 164 -51.21 -40.60 -36.23
N THR A 165 -52.46 -40.39 -36.65
CA THR A 165 -52.90 -40.82 -37.97
C THR A 165 -52.14 -40.01 -38.99
N ALA A 166 -51.19 -40.66 -39.66
CA ALA A 166 -50.59 -40.18 -40.88
C ALA A 166 -51.69 -39.90 -41.91
N ASN A 167 -51.90 -38.61 -42.20
CA ASN A 167 -52.16 -38.05 -43.53
C ASN A 167 -52.64 -36.60 -43.41
N GLY A 168 -51.90 -35.66 -44.01
CA GLY A 168 -52.47 -34.37 -44.38
C GLY A 168 -51.61 -33.17 -44.07
N SER A 169 -50.87 -32.70 -45.08
CA SER A 169 -50.38 -31.33 -45.20
C SER A 169 -51.50 -30.30 -45.01
N ALA A 170 -51.26 -29.23 -44.26
CA ALA A 170 -51.86 -27.92 -44.52
C ALA A 170 -51.09 -26.81 -43.79
N SER A 171 -50.44 -25.97 -44.59
CA SER A 171 -50.16 -24.57 -44.27
C SER A 171 -51.44 -23.85 -43.85
N SER A 172 -51.38 -23.01 -42.82
CA SER A 172 -52.09 -21.71 -42.75
C SER A 172 -51.89 -21.01 -41.41
N THR A 173 -51.35 -19.79 -41.46
CA THR A 173 -51.61 -18.68 -40.53
C THR A 173 -53.10 -18.25 -40.64
N PRO A 174 -53.70 -17.65 -39.60
CA PRO A 174 -53.72 -16.18 -39.55
C PRO A 174 -53.68 -15.52 -38.16
N THR A 175 -53.29 -14.25 -38.23
CA THR A 175 -53.35 -13.12 -37.29
C THR A 175 -54.74 -12.71 -36.81
N ALA A 176 -54.75 -11.83 -35.79
CA ALA A 176 -55.81 -10.89 -35.36
C ALA A 176 -56.84 -11.47 -34.35
N ASN A 177 -57.41 -10.73 -33.38
CA ASN A 177 -57.25 -9.40 -32.80
C ASN A 177 -58.18 -9.34 -31.55
N ARG A 178 -57.76 -8.63 -30.49
CA ARG A 178 -58.52 -7.60 -29.74
C ARG A 178 -59.92 -7.90 -29.13
N ALA A 179 -60.06 -7.66 -27.81
CA ALA A 179 -61.19 -7.01 -27.11
C ALA A 179 -60.88 -7.05 -25.59
N GLU A 180 -60.61 -5.97 -24.83
CA GLU A 180 -61.48 -4.84 -24.47
C GLU A 180 -62.86 -5.25 -23.93
N GLY A 181 -63.07 -5.07 -22.62
CA GLY A 181 -64.40 -5.10 -21.99
C GLY A 181 -64.45 -5.81 -20.65
N THR A 182 -64.31 -5.07 -19.55
CA THR A 182 -64.76 -5.50 -18.21
C THR A 182 -65.90 -4.58 -17.78
N PRO A 183 -67.13 -5.08 -17.51
CA PRO A 183 -68.10 -4.34 -16.74
C PRO A 183 -67.92 -4.61 -15.25
N LEU A 184 -68.02 -3.54 -14.47
CA LEU A 184 -68.37 -3.54 -13.05
C LEU A 184 -69.75 -4.21 -12.87
N GLN A 185 -69.93 -5.04 -11.84
CA GLN A 185 -70.54 -4.65 -10.55
C GLN A 185 -71.00 -5.88 -9.73
N SER A 186 -70.57 -5.87 -8.47
CA SER A 186 -71.28 -6.31 -7.26
C SER A 186 -72.29 -7.47 -7.32
N SER A 187 -71.98 -8.54 -6.60
CA SER A 187 -72.95 -9.14 -5.69
C SER A 187 -72.26 -9.76 -4.48
N ILE A 188 -72.65 -9.21 -3.34
CA ILE A 188 -72.42 -9.70 -1.98
C ILE A 188 -72.95 -11.13 -1.90
N ARG A 189 -72.06 -12.09 -1.66
CA ARG A 189 -72.42 -13.41 -1.13
C ARG A 189 -71.37 -13.83 -0.11
N THR A 190 -71.77 -13.74 1.15
CA THR A 190 -71.19 -14.50 2.27
C THR A 190 -71.17 -15.99 1.91
N PRO A 191 -70.00 -16.65 1.90
CA PRO A 191 -69.96 -18.08 1.74
C PRO A 191 -70.35 -18.78 3.06
N PRO A 192 -71.02 -19.94 2.97
CA PRO A 192 -71.26 -20.80 4.11
C PRO A 192 -69.93 -21.37 4.60
N SER A 193 -69.83 -21.59 5.91
CA SER A 193 -68.77 -22.32 6.58
C SER A 193 -68.69 -23.76 6.07
N SER A 194 -67.96 -23.98 4.96
CA SER A 194 -67.60 -25.30 4.48
C SER A 194 -66.32 -25.76 5.16
N SER A 195 -66.41 -26.91 5.82
CA SER A 195 -65.31 -27.78 6.21
C SER A 195 -64.12 -27.70 5.24
N GLY A 196 -62.95 -27.33 5.76
CA GLY A 196 -61.77 -26.94 5.00
C GLY A 196 -61.35 -27.95 3.93
N SER A 197 -61.62 -27.63 2.66
CA SER A 197 -60.84 -28.18 1.56
C SER A 197 -59.56 -27.36 1.48
N GLU A 198 -58.43 -27.92 1.95
CA GLU A 198 -57.12 -27.32 1.68
C GLU A 198 -56.97 -27.15 0.17
N GLN A 199 -56.82 -25.91 -0.29
CA GLN A 199 -56.47 -25.66 -1.69
C GLN A 199 -55.14 -26.35 -2.00
N PRO A 200 -55.01 -27.01 -3.16
CA PRO A 200 -53.77 -27.67 -3.54
C PRO A 200 -52.64 -26.63 -3.61
N LYS A 201 -51.61 -26.81 -2.79
CA LYS A 201 -50.45 -25.91 -2.76
C LYS A 201 -49.74 -25.88 -4.11
N THR A 202 -49.31 -24.70 -4.51
CA THR A 202 -48.66 -24.43 -5.80
C THR A 202 -47.13 -24.54 -5.71
N MET A 203 -46.45 -24.51 -6.86
CA MET A 203 -44.97 -24.40 -6.92
C MET A 203 -44.44 -23.14 -6.19
N LEU A 204 -45.21 -22.04 -6.21
CA LEU A 204 -44.87 -20.79 -5.53
C LEU A 204 -44.86 -20.95 -4.00
N ASP A 205 -45.77 -21.77 -3.45
CA ASP A 205 -45.83 -22.07 -2.03
C ASP A 205 -44.65 -22.93 -1.57
N LEU A 206 -44.17 -23.84 -2.44
CA LEU A 206 -42.98 -24.63 -2.19
C LEU A 206 -41.72 -23.75 -2.16
N ASP A 207 -41.60 -22.80 -3.10
CA ASP A 207 -40.45 -21.90 -3.14
C ASP A 207 -40.41 -20.95 -1.93
N GLN A 208 -41.56 -20.43 -1.49
CA GLN A 208 -41.63 -19.65 -0.24
C GLN A 208 -41.29 -20.49 1.00
N PHE A 209 -41.73 -21.76 1.04
CA PHE A 209 -41.39 -22.67 2.14
C PHE A 209 -39.88 -22.93 2.18
N VAL A 210 -39.28 -23.26 1.03
CA VAL A 210 -37.83 -23.51 0.91
C VAL A 210 -37.00 -22.27 1.29
N LEU A 211 -37.42 -21.07 0.88
CA LEU A 211 -36.76 -19.81 1.25
C LEU A 211 -36.84 -19.52 2.76
N LYS A 212 -37.95 -19.85 3.42
CA LYS A 212 -38.11 -19.65 4.87
C LYS A 212 -37.37 -20.71 5.70
N SER A 213 -37.19 -21.91 5.14
CA SER A 213 -36.55 -23.04 5.83
C SER A 213 -35.04 -23.14 5.61
N THR A 214 -34.49 -22.46 4.59
CA THR A 214 -33.04 -22.43 4.37
C THR A 214 -32.35 -21.39 5.24
N ALA A 215 -31.15 -21.72 5.72
CA ALA A 215 -30.35 -20.82 6.53
C ALA A 215 -30.05 -19.51 5.79
N SER A 216 -30.10 -18.39 6.51
CA SER A 216 -29.79 -17.08 5.94
C SER A 216 -28.37 -17.07 5.33
N PRO A 217 -28.14 -16.37 4.20
CA PRO A 217 -26.83 -16.31 3.54
C PRO A 217 -25.62 -16.04 4.46
N PRO A 218 -25.72 -15.20 5.52
CA PRO A 218 -24.62 -14.98 6.46
C PRO A 218 -24.17 -16.23 7.23
N ALA A 219 -25.07 -17.18 7.50
CA ALA A 219 -24.75 -18.42 8.21
C ALA A 219 -23.94 -19.39 7.34
N ILE A 220 -24.20 -19.39 6.03
CA ILE A 220 -23.49 -20.24 5.06
C ILE A 220 -22.04 -19.79 4.95
N LEU A 221 -21.78 -18.48 4.92
CA LEU A 221 -20.43 -17.91 4.84
C LEU A 221 -19.51 -18.39 5.97
N GLN A 222 -20.03 -18.66 7.17
CA GLN A 222 -19.23 -19.13 8.30
C GLN A 222 -18.74 -20.58 8.16
N THR A 223 -19.38 -21.37 7.28
CA THR A 223 -19.00 -22.78 7.05
C THR A 223 -17.99 -22.93 5.91
N ILE A 224 -17.80 -21.89 5.12
CA ILE A 224 -16.93 -21.95 3.94
C ILE A 224 -15.48 -21.79 4.37
N THR A 225 -14.71 -22.85 4.21
CA THR A 225 -13.26 -22.80 4.37
C THR A 225 -12.62 -22.61 3.01
N LEU A 226 -11.96 -21.46 2.80
CA LEU A 226 -11.18 -21.21 1.59
C LEU A 226 -9.70 -21.46 1.86
N PRO A 227 -9.01 -22.21 0.99
CA PRO A 227 -7.57 -22.43 1.14
C PRO A 227 -6.82 -21.12 0.86
N LEU A 228 -6.28 -20.50 1.91
CA LEU A 228 -5.38 -19.36 1.77
C LEU A 228 -4.03 -19.84 1.22
N ARG A 229 -3.61 -19.30 0.08
CA ARG A 229 -2.30 -19.61 -0.50
C ARG A 229 -1.19 -19.08 0.41
N GLY A 230 -0.15 -19.88 0.65
CA GLY A 230 0.93 -19.52 1.57
C GLY A 230 1.69 -18.24 1.20
N ASN A 231 1.79 -17.92 -0.10
CA ASN A 231 2.39 -16.66 -0.57
C ASN A 231 1.58 -15.42 -0.17
N VAL A 232 0.25 -15.52 -0.15
CA VAL A 232 -0.64 -14.45 0.29
C VAL A 232 -0.54 -14.25 1.80
N ALA A 233 -0.55 -15.34 2.58
CA ALA A 233 -0.34 -15.27 4.02
C ALA A 233 1.01 -14.62 4.37
N LYS A 234 2.08 -15.01 3.66
CA LYS A 234 3.41 -14.40 3.79
C LYS A 234 3.40 -12.92 3.44
N ALA A 235 2.76 -12.52 2.35
CA ALA A 235 2.71 -11.12 1.94
C ALA A 235 1.94 -10.25 2.95
N VAL A 236 0.82 -10.75 3.50
CA VAL A 236 0.06 -10.05 4.56
C VAL A 236 0.90 -9.90 5.83
N SER A 237 1.61 -10.96 6.23
CA SER A 237 2.52 -10.90 7.39
C SER A 237 3.67 -9.90 7.17
N GLN A 238 4.28 -9.90 5.98
CA GLN A 238 5.32 -8.94 5.62
C GLN A 238 4.80 -7.50 5.61
N GLN A 239 3.59 -7.27 5.10
CA GLN A 239 2.95 -5.95 5.13
C GLN A 239 2.71 -5.47 6.56
N ALA A 240 2.21 -6.34 7.43
CA ALA A 240 1.96 -6.03 8.84
C ALA A 240 3.27 -5.67 9.56
N GLU A 241 4.36 -6.41 9.29
CA GLU A 241 5.69 -6.15 9.85
C GLU A 241 6.27 -4.81 9.35
N GLN A 242 6.12 -4.49 8.06
CA GLN A 242 6.52 -3.19 7.50
C GLN A 242 5.74 -2.04 8.16
N LEU A 243 4.43 -2.19 8.32
CA LEU A 243 3.60 -1.17 8.98
C LEU A 243 3.98 -0.99 10.46
N HIS A 244 4.24 -2.08 11.18
CA HIS A 244 4.70 -2.02 12.57
C HIS A 244 6.04 -1.28 12.69
N ARG A 245 6.99 -1.60 11.81
CA ARG A 245 8.28 -0.90 11.75
C ARG A 245 8.11 0.58 11.39
N ALA A 246 7.20 0.92 10.48
CA ALA A 246 6.88 2.31 10.17
C ALA A 246 6.39 3.07 11.41
N ILE A 247 5.42 2.50 12.15
CA ILE A 247 4.85 3.11 13.37
C ILE A 247 5.94 3.37 14.41
N LYS A 248 6.80 2.38 14.69
CA LYS A 248 7.91 2.53 15.63
C LYS A 248 8.86 3.67 15.23
N ASN A 249 9.13 3.82 13.94
CA ASN A 249 9.97 4.92 13.44
C ASN A 249 9.25 6.27 13.53
N VAL A 250 7.92 6.30 13.34
CA VAL A 250 7.09 7.50 13.57
C VAL A 250 7.21 7.99 15.01
N GLU A 251 6.99 7.10 15.98
CA GLU A 251 7.14 7.42 17.41
C GLU A 251 8.56 7.90 17.72
N SER A 252 9.56 7.29 17.07
CA SER A 252 10.98 7.61 17.28
C SER A 252 11.38 8.97 16.70
N TYR A 253 10.85 9.39 15.55
CA TYR A 253 11.18 10.71 14.99
C TYR A 253 10.36 11.83 15.63
N GLN A 254 9.09 11.60 15.96
CA GLN A 254 8.22 12.67 16.50
C GLN A 254 8.74 13.24 17.82
N SER A 255 9.42 12.42 18.62
CA SER A 255 10.07 12.85 19.86
C SER A 255 11.35 13.65 19.65
N LYS A 256 12.01 13.50 18.49
CA LYS A 256 13.34 14.10 18.21
C LYS A 256 13.31 15.22 17.18
N LEU A 257 12.34 15.21 16.28
CA LEU A 257 12.21 16.15 15.17
C LEU A 257 10.77 16.64 15.10
N SER A 258 10.59 17.92 15.40
CA SER A 258 9.30 18.61 15.40
C SER A 258 9.48 20.06 14.94
N LEU A 259 8.38 20.73 14.58
CA LEU A 259 8.42 22.14 14.16
C LEU A 259 9.05 23.07 15.22
N PRO A 260 8.79 22.94 16.53
CA PRO A 260 9.50 23.73 17.54
C PRO A 260 11.01 23.49 17.57
N ILE A 261 11.45 22.24 17.37
CA ILE A 261 12.88 21.89 17.30
C ILE A 261 13.50 22.54 16.05
N LEU A 262 12.82 22.48 14.90
CA LEU A 262 13.25 23.20 13.70
C LEU A 262 13.34 24.71 13.95
N ALA A 263 12.32 25.34 14.53
CA ALA A 263 12.34 26.77 14.81
C ALA A 263 13.52 27.19 15.70
N LYS A 264 13.86 26.37 16.70
CA LYS A 264 14.95 26.63 17.65
C LYS A 264 16.34 26.42 17.03
N HIS A 265 16.49 25.36 16.23
CA HIS A 265 17.82 24.86 15.84
C HIS A 265 18.15 24.95 14.36
N PHE A 266 17.11 25.04 13.51
CA PHE A 266 17.19 25.13 12.06
C PHE A 266 16.27 26.27 11.56
N PRO A 267 16.43 27.51 12.06
CA PRO A 267 15.51 28.61 11.77
C PRO A 267 15.38 28.93 10.27
N ILE A 268 16.43 28.74 9.46
CA ILE A 268 16.35 28.98 8.01
C ILE A 268 15.46 27.92 7.36
N THR A 269 15.70 26.65 7.69
CA THR A 269 14.88 25.53 7.22
C THR A 269 13.44 25.67 7.71
N PHE A 270 13.24 26.07 8.95
CA PHE A 270 11.92 26.33 9.53
C PHE A 270 11.17 27.43 8.77
N ALA A 271 11.82 28.56 8.48
CA ALA A 271 11.22 29.67 7.73
C ALA A 271 10.71 29.21 6.35
N ARG A 272 11.52 28.43 5.63
CA ARG A 272 11.13 27.83 4.34
C ARG A 272 9.92 26.91 4.46
N VAL A 273 9.81 26.19 5.57
CA VAL A 273 8.70 25.27 5.86
C VAL A 273 7.40 26.02 6.15
N ILE A 274 7.44 27.07 6.97
CA ILE A 274 6.21 27.79 7.38
C ILE A 274 5.71 28.80 6.34
N GLN A 275 6.57 29.24 5.42
CA GLN A 275 6.24 30.20 4.36
C GLN A 275 5.87 29.53 3.03
N THR A 276 5.77 28.20 3.03
CA THR A 276 5.44 27.43 1.82
C THR A 276 4.03 27.71 1.32
N THR A 277 3.93 27.88 0.01
CA THR A 277 2.68 27.92 -0.75
C THR A 277 2.38 26.57 -1.41
N LEU A 278 3.36 25.65 -1.39
CA LEU A 278 3.28 24.33 -1.97
C LEU A 278 2.33 23.42 -1.17
N GLN A 279 1.69 22.52 -1.90
CA GLN A 279 0.79 21.50 -1.39
C GLN A 279 1.51 20.16 -1.25
N GLN A 280 0.93 19.28 -0.43
CA GLN A 280 1.50 17.96 -0.16
C GLN A 280 1.81 17.14 -1.43
N HIS A 281 1.03 17.31 -2.50
CA HIS A 281 1.18 16.53 -3.74
C HIS A 281 2.16 17.14 -4.75
N GLU A 282 2.68 18.33 -4.49
CA GLU A 282 3.62 19.07 -5.34
C GLU A 282 5.09 18.70 -5.01
N GLU A 283 5.33 17.49 -4.50
CA GLU A 283 6.68 17.03 -4.09
C GLU A 283 7.70 16.90 -5.23
N TYR A 284 7.25 17.04 -6.48
CA TYR A 284 8.10 17.03 -7.69
C TYR A 284 8.47 18.44 -8.18
N GLU A 285 7.85 19.49 -7.64
CA GLU A 285 8.05 20.87 -8.13
C GLU A 285 9.34 21.53 -7.63
N PRO A 286 9.75 21.39 -6.36
CA PRO A 286 11.00 21.98 -5.90
C PRO A 286 12.19 21.32 -6.60
N ASP A 287 13.10 22.15 -7.09
CA ASP A 287 14.39 21.66 -7.53
C ASP A 287 15.18 21.20 -6.30
N PHE A 288 15.67 19.95 -6.35
CA PHE A 288 16.48 19.37 -5.29
C PHE A 288 17.78 20.17 -5.07
N GLU A 289 18.26 20.89 -6.08
CA GLU A 289 19.42 21.76 -6.02
C GLU A 289 19.10 23.21 -5.58
N ASP A 290 17.82 23.58 -5.47
CA ASP A 290 17.44 24.93 -5.07
C ASP A 290 17.52 25.13 -3.54
N ASP A 291 18.51 25.94 -3.18
CA ASP A 291 18.84 26.29 -1.81
C ASP A 291 17.88 27.34 -1.20
N GLU A 292 17.14 28.07 -2.03
CA GLU A 292 16.24 29.15 -1.64
C GLU A 292 14.75 28.78 -1.83
N GLY A 293 14.48 27.65 -2.49
CA GLY A 293 13.12 27.18 -2.78
C GLY A 293 12.26 26.92 -1.54
N GLU A 294 10.95 26.91 -1.72
CA GLU A 294 9.99 26.59 -0.66
C GLU A 294 10.12 25.13 -0.19
N LEU A 295 9.81 24.86 1.08
CA LEU A 295 9.83 23.51 1.65
C LEU A 295 8.47 23.17 2.25
N PHE A 296 7.99 21.96 2.08
CA PHE A 296 6.77 21.51 2.76
C PHE A 296 7.13 20.61 3.96
N TRP A 297 6.44 20.79 5.09
CA TRP A 297 6.58 19.88 6.24
C TRP A 297 5.99 18.51 5.89
N PRO A 298 6.78 17.42 5.92
CA PRO A 298 6.25 16.10 5.59
C PRO A 298 5.05 15.74 6.47
N GLY A 299 3.94 15.40 5.84
CA GLY A 299 2.71 15.01 6.51
C GLY A 299 2.79 13.63 7.17
N GLN A 300 1.64 12.96 7.28
CA GLN A 300 1.61 11.58 7.76
C GLN A 300 2.07 10.62 6.66
N CYS A 301 3.02 9.73 6.97
CA CYS A 301 3.57 8.76 6.02
C CYS A 301 2.59 7.65 5.59
N ILE A 302 1.41 7.57 6.21
CA ILE A 302 0.40 6.51 6.00
C ILE A 302 -0.09 6.41 4.55
N ASN A 303 -0.02 7.50 3.79
CA ASN A 303 -0.39 7.53 2.38
C ASN A 303 0.72 7.08 1.43
N GLY A 304 1.91 6.74 1.95
CA GLY A 304 3.06 6.30 1.17
C GLY A 304 3.71 7.39 0.30
N GLU A 305 3.30 8.64 0.46
CA GLU A 305 3.82 9.82 -0.24
C GLU A 305 4.61 10.71 0.73
N GLY A 306 5.28 11.75 0.21
CA GLY A 306 6.03 12.73 1.00
C GLY A 306 7.51 12.40 1.15
N ILE A 307 8.02 11.34 0.51
CA ILE A 307 9.47 11.03 0.51
C ILE A 307 10.26 12.18 -0.11
N GLY A 308 9.76 12.79 -1.20
CA GLY A 308 10.39 13.96 -1.81
C GLY A 308 10.59 15.08 -0.80
N TRP A 309 9.53 15.40 -0.05
CA TRP A 309 9.57 16.41 1.02
C TRP A 309 10.56 16.06 2.14
N VAL A 310 10.60 14.80 2.60
CA VAL A 310 11.56 14.37 3.62
C VAL A 310 13.00 14.56 3.14
N CYS A 311 13.28 14.22 1.88
CA CYS A 311 14.60 14.39 1.28
C CYS A 311 15.01 15.87 1.18
N LEU A 312 14.10 16.75 0.72
CA LEU A 312 14.34 18.19 0.62
C LEU A 312 14.52 18.84 1.99
N LEU A 313 13.65 18.50 2.95
CA LEU A 313 13.77 18.96 4.34
C LEU A 313 15.11 18.55 4.93
N GLY A 314 15.48 17.27 4.76
CA GLY A 314 16.73 16.73 5.29
C GLY A 314 17.95 17.41 4.69
N ARG A 315 17.95 17.69 3.38
CA ARG A 315 19.03 18.41 2.72
C ARG A 315 19.19 19.82 3.29
N SER A 316 18.08 20.55 3.49
CA SER A 316 18.10 21.88 4.10
C SER A 316 18.66 21.85 5.52
N MET A 317 18.20 20.89 6.35
CA MET A 317 18.70 20.72 7.72
C MET A 317 20.21 20.45 7.75
N ILE A 318 20.71 19.54 6.91
CA ILE A 318 22.13 19.19 6.85
C ILE A 318 22.96 20.39 6.42
N LYS A 319 22.50 21.16 5.44
CA LYS A 319 23.22 22.33 4.94
C LYS A 319 23.31 23.42 6.02
N GLU A 320 22.20 23.69 6.69
CA GLU A 320 22.13 24.69 7.76
C GLU A 320 23.03 24.30 8.95
N PHE A 321 22.92 23.06 9.42
CA PHE A 321 23.76 22.54 10.50
C PHE A 321 25.23 22.47 10.10
N GLY A 322 25.51 22.03 8.87
CA GLY A 322 26.86 21.85 8.35
C GLY A 322 27.66 23.15 8.23
N LYS A 323 26.97 24.29 8.05
CA LYS A 323 27.61 25.60 7.90
C LYS A 323 28.50 25.96 9.10
N ASP A 324 28.04 25.67 10.31
CA ASP A 324 28.75 26.02 11.56
C ASP A 324 30.03 25.19 11.74
N ILE A 325 30.08 23.99 11.17
CA ILE A 325 31.21 23.06 11.29
C ILE A 325 32.04 22.97 10.01
N GLY A 326 31.84 23.87 9.05
CA GLY A 326 32.58 23.91 7.78
C GLY A 326 32.32 22.71 6.87
N TYR A 327 31.15 22.07 6.97
CA TYR A 327 30.74 21.03 6.04
C TYR A 327 30.54 21.60 4.63
N GLN A 328 31.23 21.04 3.65
CA GLN A 328 31.21 21.55 2.27
C GLN A 328 30.27 20.77 1.33
N GLY A 329 29.58 19.74 1.83
CA GLY A 329 28.72 18.91 1.00
C GLY A 329 29.48 18.29 -0.17
N TYR A 330 28.87 18.32 -1.35
CA TYR A 330 29.49 17.78 -2.57
C TYR A 330 30.81 18.45 -2.96
N ARG A 331 31.04 19.68 -2.52
CA ARG A 331 32.26 20.43 -2.85
C ARG A 331 33.47 19.94 -2.06
N GLY A 332 33.26 19.27 -0.92
CA GLY A 332 34.31 18.73 -0.06
C GLY A 332 34.68 17.27 -0.32
N PHE A 333 34.16 16.64 -1.38
CA PHE A 333 34.48 15.24 -1.66
C PHE A 333 35.94 15.07 -2.07
N VAL A 334 36.66 14.25 -1.30
CA VAL A 334 37.99 13.77 -1.67
C VAL A 334 37.83 12.76 -2.80
N ARG A 335 38.41 13.07 -3.95
CA ARG A 335 38.41 12.15 -5.08
C ARG A 335 39.51 11.11 -4.88
N LEU A 336 39.25 9.87 -5.28
CA LEU A 336 40.29 8.84 -5.32
C LEU A 336 41.38 9.28 -6.31
N PRO A 337 42.67 9.03 -5.99
CA PRO A 337 43.74 9.18 -6.97
C PRO A 337 43.39 8.40 -8.24
N ASP A 338 43.65 9.01 -9.41
CA ASP A 338 43.37 8.41 -10.71
C ASP A 338 41.90 8.00 -10.94
N TRP A 339 40.93 8.59 -10.23
CA TRP A 339 39.52 8.23 -10.40
C TRP A 339 39.06 8.37 -11.86
N ARG A 340 39.57 9.34 -12.63
CA ARG A 340 39.23 9.47 -14.07
C ARG A 340 39.77 8.31 -14.90
N THR A 341 41.02 7.92 -14.65
CA THR A 341 41.75 6.86 -15.37
C THR A 341 41.28 5.47 -14.98
N ASN A 342 40.90 5.27 -13.72
CA ASN A 342 40.44 4.00 -13.17
C ASN A 342 38.91 3.84 -13.16
N SER A 343 38.17 4.92 -13.43
CA SER A 343 36.71 4.82 -13.50
C SER A 343 36.27 4.03 -14.71
N LYS A 344 35.41 3.02 -14.49
CA LYS A 344 34.61 2.38 -15.56
C LYS A 344 33.44 3.27 -16.00
N LEU A 345 33.60 4.60 -15.91
CA LEU A 345 32.55 5.52 -16.29
C LEU A 345 32.48 5.58 -17.82
N PRO A 346 31.27 5.57 -18.40
CA PRO A 346 31.11 5.66 -19.84
C PRO A 346 31.68 7.00 -20.38
N PRO A 347 32.20 7.02 -21.62
CA PRO A 347 32.64 8.25 -22.26
C PRO A 347 31.53 9.31 -22.23
N GLY A 348 31.84 10.52 -21.77
CA GLY A 348 30.88 11.63 -21.67
C GLY A 348 30.08 11.70 -20.36
N HIS A 349 30.34 10.82 -19.38
CA HIS A 349 29.69 10.92 -18.07
C HIS A 349 29.93 12.31 -17.43
N PRO A 350 28.91 13.01 -16.89
CA PRO A 350 29.02 14.38 -16.37
C PRO A 350 30.13 14.56 -15.34
N ALA A 351 30.38 13.54 -14.53
CA ALA A 351 31.48 13.54 -13.57
C ALA A 351 32.84 13.83 -14.25
N LEU A 352 33.10 13.29 -15.45
CA LEU A 352 34.34 13.50 -16.20
C LEU A 352 34.53 14.97 -16.65
N GLN A 353 33.45 15.75 -16.70
CA GLN A 353 33.46 17.17 -17.06
C GLN A 353 33.66 18.08 -15.84
N LEU A 354 33.57 17.56 -14.62
CA LEU A 354 33.82 18.36 -13.43
C LEU A 354 35.29 18.80 -13.43
N PRO A 355 35.59 20.09 -13.19
CA PRO A 355 36.97 20.57 -13.14
C PRO A 355 37.78 19.75 -12.13
N ASP A 356 39.08 19.61 -12.39
CA ASP A 356 39.99 19.09 -11.38
C ASP A 356 39.98 20.08 -10.23
N ILE A 357 39.40 19.64 -9.12
CA ILE A 357 39.52 20.35 -7.87
C ILE A 357 40.93 19.95 -7.40
N PRO A 358 41.90 20.88 -7.34
CA PRO A 358 43.20 20.56 -6.79
C PRO A 358 43.00 19.94 -5.40
N ASP A 359 43.80 18.93 -5.04
CA ASP A 359 43.73 18.20 -3.76
C ASP A 359 44.06 19.08 -2.53
N CYS A 360 43.90 20.40 -2.65
CA CYS A 360 44.09 21.37 -1.59
C CYS A 360 42.77 21.61 -0.84
N TRP A 361 42.79 21.21 0.43
CA TRP A 361 41.81 21.53 1.47
C TRP A 361 41.82 23.01 1.86
#